data_AF-A0A520C5M8-F1
#
_entry.id   AF-A0A520C5M8-F1
#
_cell.length_a   1.000
_cell.length_b   1.000
_cell.length_c   1.000
_cell.angle_alpha   90.00
_cell.angle_beta   90.00
_cell.angle_gamma   90.00
#
_symmetry.space_group_name_H-M   'P 1'
#
loop_
_entity.id
_entity.type
_entity.pdbx_description
1 polymer ?
#
loop_
_entity_poly.entity_id
_entity_poly.type
_entity_poly.pdbx_seq_one_letter_code
_entity_poly.pdbx_strand_id
1 'polypeptide(L)'
;MAPAPVVEAFKLPLADLQTIAEGAGLQWVNSDADKIAAAQAAIAAEPGPAPLGREPAAVAVVDEGPLVLVETRKDLSQVKLPFEA
;
A
#
# COMPACT_ATOMS: atom_id res chain seq x y z
N MET A 1 4.29 10.75 15.86
CA MET A 1 3.82 9.77 14.88
C MET A 1 3.80 8.39 15.53
N ALA A 2 2.63 7.78 15.74
CA ALA A 2 2.54 6.41 16.27
C ALA A 2 2.98 5.44 15.16
N PRO A 3 3.79 4.40 15.45
CA PRO A 3 4.20 3.44 14.44
C PRO A 3 2.97 2.70 13.89
N ALA A 4 2.90 2.53 12.57
CA ALA A 4 1.88 1.70 11.94
C ALA A 4 1.96 0.27 12.49
N PRO A 5 0.82 -0.41 12.69
CA PRO A 5 0.82 -1.77 13.22
C PRO A 5 1.57 -2.70 12.26
N VAL A 6 2.51 -3.48 12.80
CA VAL A 6 3.22 -4.50 12.04
C VAL A 6 2.23 -5.62 11.73
N VAL A 7 1.87 -5.77 10.47
CA VAL A 7 1.02 -6.87 10.01
C VAL A 7 1.92 -8.06 9.71
N GLU A 8 1.69 -9.18 10.40
CA GLU A 8 2.40 -10.42 10.12
C GLU A 8 2.06 -10.95 8.73
N ALA A 9 3.07 -11.43 8.01
CA ALA A 9 2.87 -12.03 6.70
C ALA A 9 2.07 -13.33 6.85
N PHE A 10 0.96 -13.43 6.11
CA PHE A 10 0.17 -14.65 6.08
C PHE A 10 1.01 -15.82 5.53
N LYS A 11 1.05 -16.93 6.27
CA LYS A 11 1.70 -18.17 5.86
C LYS A 11 0.64 -19.24 5.59
N LEU A 12 0.61 -19.75 4.36
CA LEU A 12 -0.33 -20.81 3.97
C LEU A 12 -0.02 -22.13 4.72
N PRO A 13 -0.97 -22.72 5.46
CA PRO A 13 -0.77 -23.97 6.20
C PRO A 13 -0.88 -25.20 5.28
N LEU A 14 0.16 -25.44 4.49
CA LEU A 14 0.20 -26.53 3.48
C LEU A 14 0.00 -27.94 4.05
N ALA A 15 0.38 -28.19 5.30
CA ALA A 15 0.20 -29.48 5.95
C ALA A 15 -1.28 -29.76 6.26
N ASP A 16 -1.96 -28.80 6.89
CA ASP A 16 -3.39 -28.90 7.21
C ASP A 16 -4.24 -29.09 5.95
N LEU A 17 -3.91 -28.35 4.89
CA LEU A 17 -4.63 -28.46 3.62
C LEU A 17 -4.42 -29.82 2.94
N GLN A 18 -3.23 -30.43 3.06
CA GLN A 18 -2.98 -31.80 2.58
C GLN A 18 -3.83 -32.81 3.34
N THR A 19 -3.88 -32.72 4.67
CA THR A 19 -4.70 -33.59 5.51
C THR A 19 -6.19 -33.51 5.15
N ILE A 20 -6.69 -32.31 4.84
CA ILE A 20 -8.08 -32.14 4.39
C ILE A 20 -8.32 -32.85 3.04
N ALA A 21 -7.40 -32.72 2.09
CA ALA A 21 -7.51 -33.40 0.81
C ALA A 21 -7.51 -34.92 0.97
N GLU A 22 -6.61 -35.47 1.79
CA GLU A 22 -6.55 -36.90 2.10
C GLU A 22 -7.83 -37.39 2.78
N GLY A 23 -8.36 -36.63 3.75
CA GLY A 23 -9.61 -36.93 4.45
C GLY A 23 -10.83 -36.92 3.52
N ALA A 24 -10.78 -36.15 2.43
CA ALA A 24 -11.79 -36.15 1.38
C ALA A 24 -11.58 -37.26 0.32
N GLY A 25 -10.57 -38.12 0.48
CA GLY A 25 -10.21 -39.14 -0.50
C GLY A 25 -9.58 -38.57 -1.79
N LEU A 26 -9.11 -37.32 -1.75
CA LEU A 26 -8.44 -36.66 -2.85
C LEU A 26 -6.92 -36.79 -2.70
N GLN A 27 -6.22 -36.69 -3.83
CA GLN A 27 -4.76 -36.64 -3.86
C GLN A 27 -4.33 -35.28 -4.38
N TRP A 28 -3.55 -34.57 -3.56
CA TRP A 28 -2.95 -33.31 -3.97
C TRP A 28 -1.65 -33.58 -4.71
N VAL A 29 -1.61 -33.24 -6.00
CA VAL A 29 -0.41 -33.37 -6.83
C VAL A 29 0.17 -31.98 -7.08
N ASN A 30 1.39 -31.74 -6.61
CA ASN A 30 2.12 -30.51 -6.89
C ASN A 30 2.97 -30.63 -8.16
N SER A 31 3.43 -29.48 -8.67
CA SER A 31 4.43 -29.47 -9.74
C SER A 31 5.79 -29.98 -9.24
N ASP A 32 6.57 -30.52 -10.16
CA ASP A 32 7.93 -31.02 -9.93
C ASP A 32 8.82 -29.93 -9.29
N ALA A 33 9.53 -30.29 -8.21
CA ALA A 33 10.28 -29.34 -7.39
C ALA A 33 11.46 -28.72 -8.15
N ASP A 34 12.15 -29.49 -8.99
CA ASP A 34 13.28 -29.01 -9.79
C ASP A 34 12.80 -28.00 -10.83
N LYS A 35 11.64 -28.25 -11.45
CA LYS A 35 11.02 -27.30 -12.39
C LYS A 35 10.59 -26.00 -11.71
N ILE A 36 10.03 -26.08 -10.51
CA ILE A 36 9.66 -24.89 -9.73
C ILE A 36 10.92 -24.08 -9.40
N ALA A 37 11.98 -24.74 -8.89
CA ALA A 37 13.22 -24.08 -8.54
C ALA A 37 13.88 -23.41 -9.77
N ALA A 38 13.89 -24.09 -10.91
CA ALA A 38 14.40 -23.53 -12.17
C ALA A 38 13.60 -22.29 -12.62
N ALA A 39 12.27 -22.32 -12.53
CA ALA A 39 11.43 -21.18 -12.87
C ALA A 39 11.66 -19.98 -11.92
N GLN A 40 11.78 -20.23 -10.61
CA GLN A 40 12.08 -19.18 -9.64
C GLN A 40 13.45 -18.55 -9.86
N ALA A 41 14.45 -19.37 -10.18
CA ALA A 41 15.80 -18.88 -10.52
C ALA A 41 15.78 -18.03 -11.79
N ALA A 42 15.02 -18.44 -12.81
CA ALA A 42 14.84 -17.64 -14.03
C ALA A 42 14.20 -16.28 -13.73
N ILE A 43 13.14 -16.24 -12.90
CA ILE A 43 12.47 -14.99 -12.48
C ILE A 43 13.42 -14.09 -11.70
N ALA A 44 14.17 -14.65 -10.76
CA ALA A 44 15.13 -13.88 -9.96
C ALA A 44 16.31 -13.34 -10.80
N ALA A 45 16.65 -14.01 -11.90
CA ALA A 45 17.68 -13.57 -12.84
C ALA A 45 17.19 -12.51 -13.82
N GLU A 46 15.88 -12.22 -13.88
CA GLU A 46 15.36 -11.16 -14.74
C GLU A 46 15.91 -9.79 -14.28
N PRO A 47 16.62 -9.05 -15.15
CA PRO A 47 17.11 -7.74 -14.80
C PRO A 47 15.94 -6.80 -14.58
N GLY A 48 15.95 -6.10 -13.44
CA GLY A 48 14.94 -5.12 -13.09
C GLY A 48 14.81 -4.01 -14.16
N PRO A 49 13.66 -3.33 -14.23
CA PRO A 49 13.44 -2.26 -15.20
C PRO A 49 14.52 -1.19 -15.05
N ALA A 50 15.00 -0.69 -16.18
CA ALA A 50 15.98 0.40 -16.18
C ALA A 50 15.44 1.59 -15.37
N PRO A 51 16.28 2.25 -14.56
CA PRO A 51 15.85 3.43 -13.82
C PRO A 51 15.29 4.46 -14.79
N LEU A 52 14.08 4.94 -14.48
CA LEU A 52 13.45 6.01 -15.23
C LEU A 52 14.40 7.21 -15.12
N GLY A 53 15.04 7.63 -16.22
CA GLY A 53 16.08 8.69 -16.24
C GLY A 53 15.59 10.08 -15.82
N ARG A 54 14.40 10.19 -15.24
CA ARG A 54 13.89 11.38 -14.58
C ARG A 54 14.32 11.34 -13.12
N GLU A 55 14.92 12.43 -12.67
CA GLU A 55 15.19 12.66 -11.25
C GLU A 55 13.87 12.61 -10.45
N PRO A 56 13.78 11.83 -9.35
CA PRO A 56 12.56 11.76 -8.56
C PRO A 56 12.17 13.17 -8.09
N ALA A 57 10.86 13.46 -8.15
CA ALA A 57 10.35 14.73 -7.63
C ALA A 57 10.68 14.84 -6.14
N ALA A 58 11.10 16.03 -5.70
CA ALA A 58 11.34 16.30 -4.30
C ALA A 58 10.08 15.98 -3.48
N VAL A 59 10.25 15.23 -2.39
CA VAL A 59 9.15 14.91 -1.49
C VAL A 59 8.61 16.22 -0.91
N ALA A 60 7.32 16.48 -1.10
CA ALA A 60 6.68 17.65 -0.51
C ALA A 60 6.79 17.55 1.02
N VAL A 61 7.45 18.53 1.63
CA VAL A 61 7.51 18.64 3.09
C VAL A 61 6.12 19.05 3.56
N VAL A 62 5.46 18.15 4.28
CA VAL A 62 4.17 18.43 4.92
C VAL A 62 4.46 19.30 6.15
N ASP A 63 3.78 20.43 6.26
CA ASP A 63 3.80 21.25 7.46
C ASP A 63 3.12 20.45 8.60
N GLU A 64 3.89 20.07 9.62
CA GLU A 64 3.39 19.33 10.79
C GLU A 64 2.74 20.25 11.84
N GLY A 65 2.52 21.52 11.50
CA GLY A 65 1.83 22.46 12.34
C GLY A 65 0.36 22.05 12.56
N PRO A 66 -0.22 22.33 13.74
CA PRO A 66 -1.64 22.08 13.95
C PRO A 66 -2.46 22.91 12.96
N LEU A 67 -3.40 22.28 12.25
CA LEU A 67 -4.31 22.97 11.35
C LEU A 67 -5.19 23.93 12.17
N VAL A 68 -4.93 25.24 12.04
CA VAL A 68 -5.72 26.28 12.71
C VAL A 68 -6.86 26.71 11.79
N LEU A 69 -8.10 26.45 12.21
CA LEU A 69 -9.28 26.98 11.54
C LEU A 69 -9.36 28.49 11.79
N VAL A 70 -9.07 29.29 10.76
CA VAL A 70 -9.23 30.75 10.83
C VAL A 70 -10.57 31.13 10.20
N GLU A 71 -11.61 31.25 11.01
CA GLU A 71 -12.89 31.77 10.55
C GLU A 71 -12.78 33.29 10.37
N THR A 72 -12.65 33.77 9.13
CA THR A 72 -12.75 35.19 8.81
C THR A 72 -14.23 35.63 8.82
N ARG A 73 -14.82 35.74 10.03
CA ARG A 73 -16.09 36.47 10.16
C ARG A 73 -15.84 37.95 9.88
N LYS A 74 -15.99 38.34 8.62
CA LYS A 74 -16.12 39.74 8.24
C LYS A 74 -17.50 40.20 8.70
N ASP A 75 -17.53 41.06 9.71
CA ASP A 75 -18.78 41.68 10.13
C ASP A 75 -19.29 42.60 9.01
N LEU A 76 -20.38 42.19 8.37
CA LEU A 76 -20.95 42.91 7.22
C LEU A 76 -21.74 44.14 7.65
N SER A 77 -22.10 44.27 8.93
CA SER A 77 -22.79 45.47 9.45
C SER A 77 -21.89 46.71 9.49
N GLN A 78 -20.56 46.49 9.51
CA GLN A 78 -19.54 47.53 9.38
C GLN A 78 -19.23 47.91 7.92
N VAL A 79 -19.84 47.22 6.94
CA VAL A 79 -19.61 47.44 5.50
C VAL A 79 -20.84 48.14 4.92
N LYS A 80 -20.72 49.43 4.60
CA LYS A 80 -21.79 50.17 3.91
C LYS A 80 -21.97 49.61 2.50
N LEU A 81 -23.12 48.99 2.24
CA LEU A 81 -23.46 48.36 0.96
C LEU A 81 -24.10 49.41 0.02
N PRO A 82 -23.86 49.33 -1.29
CA PRO A 82 -24.19 50.38 -2.26
C PRO A 82 -25.70 50.59 -2.50
N PHE A 83 -26.57 49.85 -1.80
CA PHE A 83 -28.03 49.92 -1.92
C PHE A 83 -28.73 50.38 -0.63
N GLU A 84 -28.00 50.76 0.42
CA GLU A 84 -28.56 51.26 1.69
C GLU A 84 -28.81 52.79 1.64
N ALA A 85 -29.57 53.25 0.64
CA ALA A 85 -30.06 54.62 0.48
C ALA A 85 -31.57 54.70 0.76
#